data_AF-A0A0M7AN14-F1
#
_entry.id   AF-A0A0M7AN14-F1
#
_cell.length_a   1.000
_cell.length_b   1.000
_cell.length_c   1.000
_cell.angle_alpha   90.00
_cell.angle_beta   90.00
_cell.angle_gamma   90.00
#
_symmetry.space_group_name_H-M   'P 1'
#
loop_
_entity.id
_entity.type
_entity.pdbx_description
1 polymer ?
#
loop_
_entity_poly.entity_id
_entity_poly.type
_entity_poly.pdbx_seq_one_letter_code
_entity_poly.pdbx_strand_id
1 'polypeptide(L)' 'MTVTDAEGADDIVYYQNMDISDLSYQQFGNDLVFYSATDAADGSLQSYVQLTDWFVTTDNVEKLQIDAGVIVLDTLFA' A
#
# COMPACT_ATOMS: atom_id res chain seq x y z
N MET A 1 7.01 1.49 7.45
CA MET A 1 7.27 0.03 7.43
C MET A 1 7.53 -0.33 5.98
N THR A 2 8.61 -1.03 5.66
CA THR A 2 8.89 -1.52 4.29
C THR A 2 8.57 -3.01 4.27
N VAL A 3 7.68 -3.44 3.37
CA VAL A 3 7.35 -4.86 3.19
C VAL A 3 7.98 -5.33 1.88
N THR A 4 8.73 -6.42 1.95
CA THR A 4 9.36 -7.06 0.79
C THR A 4 8.76 -8.46 0.68
N ASP A 5 8.08 -8.74 -0.42
CA ASP A 5 7.52 -10.05 -0.74
C ASP A 5 8.67 -11.00 -1.15
N ALA A 6 8.59 -12.25 -0.69
CA ALA A 6 9.57 -13.29 -0.94
C ALA A 6 8.86 -14.54 -1.49
N GLU A 7 8.63 -14.53 -2.80
CA GLU A 7 8.14 -15.62 -3.65
C GLU A 7 6.97 -16.45 -3.06
N GLY A 8 5.75 -16.02 -3.39
CA GLY A 8 4.54 -16.83 -3.43
C GLY A 8 3.80 -17.07 -2.11
N ALA A 9 2.75 -16.28 -1.87
CA ALA A 9 1.37 -16.72 -1.63
C ALA A 9 0.48 -15.54 -1.17
N ASP A 10 -0.32 -14.95 -2.07
CA ASP A 10 -1.48 -14.11 -1.73
C ASP A 10 -1.22 -13.17 -0.53
N ASP A 11 -0.24 -12.28 -0.63
CA ASP A 11 0.26 -11.55 0.53
C ASP A 11 -0.72 -10.45 0.97
N ILE A 12 -1.02 -10.42 2.28
CA ILE A 12 -1.85 -9.39 2.92
C ILE A 12 -0.96 -8.48 3.76
N VAL A 13 -0.88 -7.20 3.41
CA VAL A 13 -0.24 -6.19 4.26
C VAL A 13 -1.25 -5.55 5.19
N TYR A 14 -0.91 -5.46 6.48
CA TYR A 14 -1.75 -4.83 7.49
C TYR A 14 -1.33 -3.38 7.71
N TYR A 15 -2.24 -2.44 7.46
CA TYR A 15 -2.06 -1.03 7.79
C TYR A 15 -3.13 -0.57 8.77
N GLN A 16 -2.75 -0.52 10.05
CA GLN A 16 -3.65 -0.18 11.17
C GLN A 16 -3.81 1.33 11.33
N ASN A 17 -4.94 1.73 11.94
CA ASN A 17 -5.37 3.12 12.15
C ASN A 17 -5.58 3.91 10.86
N MET A 18 -6.01 3.23 9.79
CA MET A 18 -6.29 3.84 8.49
C MET A 18 -7.76 3.68 8.11
N ASP A 19 -8.44 4.80 7.89
CA ASP A 19 -9.77 4.82 7.27
C ASP A 19 -9.62 4.73 5.76
N ILE A 20 -10.46 3.94 5.09
CA ILE A 20 -10.42 3.79 3.62
C ILE A 20 -10.68 5.12 2.89
N SER A 21 -11.46 6.01 3.50
CA SER A 21 -11.79 7.33 2.93
C SER A 21 -10.61 8.30 2.98
N ASP A 22 -9.64 8.04 3.85
CA ASP A 22 -8.41 8.81 4.02
C ASP A 22 -7.20 8.11 3.37
N LEU A 23 -7.38 6.90 2.82
CA LEU A 23 -6.32 6.18 2.14
C LEU A 23 -6.02 6.82 0.78
N SER A 24 -4.78 7.23 0.59
CA SER A 24 -4.21 7.64 -0.69
C SER A 24 -3.08 6.70 -1.09
N TYR A 25 -2.82 6.60 -2.40
CA TYR A 25 -1.71 5.83 -2.92
C TYR A 25 -1.07 6.53 -4.11
N GLN A 26 0.24 6.34 -4.26
CA GLN A 26 1.01 6.90 -5.36
C GLN A 26 2.20 6.01 -5.72
N GLN A 27 2.54 5.99 -7.00
CA GLN A 27 3.78 5.38 -7.49
C GLN A 27 4.97 6.30 -7.22
N PHE A 28 6.01 5.76 -6.61
CA PHE A 28 7.31 6.41 -6.43
C PHE A 28 8.41 5.52 -7.04
N GLY A 29 8.82 5.85 -8.28
CA GLY A 29 9.74 4.99 -9.03
C GLY A 29 9.08 3.64 -9.34
N ASN A 30 9.67 2.54 -8.86
CA ASN A 30 9.10 1.20 -9.01
C ASN A 30 8.22 0.79 -7.82
N ASP A 31 8.11 1.64 -6.80
CA ASP A 31 7.43 1.30 -5.56
C ASP A 31 5.99 1.83 -5.55
N LEU A 32 5.10 1.11 -4.88
CA LEU A 32 3.75 1.55 -4.56
C LEU A 32 3.71 1.99 -3.10
N VAL A 33 3.32 3.23 -2.85
CA VAL A 33 3.25 3.80 -1.49
C VAL A 33 1.82 4.16 -1.15
N PHE A 34 1.33 3.64 -0.03
CA PHE A 34 0.06 3.97 0.60
C PHE A 34 0.29 4.88 1.80
N TYR A 35 -0.51 5.93 1.93
CA TYR A 35 -0.38 6.94 2.97
C TYR A 35 -1.76 7.55 3.30
N SER A 36 -1.88 8.24 4.44
CA SER A 36 -3.08 9.03 4.76
C SER A 36 -3.10 10.32 3.94
N ALA A 37 -4.24 10.67 3.36
CA ALA A 37 -4.44 11.95 2.68
C ALA A 37 -4.24 13.12 3.64
N THR A 38 -4.58 12.93 4.91
CA THR A 38 -4.33 13.89 6.00
C THR A 38 -2.83 14.10 6.24
N ASP A 39 -2.03 13.03 6.31
CA ASP A 39 -0.55 13.08 6.41
C ASP A 39 0.08 13.77 5.19
N ALA A 40 -0.44 13.53 3.98
CA ALA A 40 0.04 14.23 2.79
C ALA A 40 -0.28 15.73 2.81
N ALA A 41 -1.42 16.12 3.38
CA ALA A 41 -1.84 17.52 3.47
C ALA A 41 -1.02 18.32 4.50
N ASP A 42 -0.51 17.68 5.54
CA ASP A 42 0.36 18.32 6.54
C ASP A 42 1.85 18.35 6.11
N GLY A 43 2.17 17.73 4.97
CA GLY A 43 3.52 17.67 4.41
C GLY A 43 4.43 16.65 5.08
N SER A 44 3.87 15.77 5.91
CA SER A 44 4.60 14.77 6.66
C SER A 44 4.05 13.37 6.36
N LEU A 45 4.72 12.63 5.47
CA LEU A 45 4.47 11.20 5.26
C LEU A 45 5.02 10.39 6.45
N GLN A 46 4.50 10.63 7.66
CA GLN A 46 4.98 9.99 8.89
C GLN A 46 4.47 8.55 9.01
N SER A 47 3.27 8.28 8.51
CA SER A 47 2.74 6.92 8.38
C SER A 47 2.51 6.57 6.92
N TYR A 48 3.30 5.59 6.45
CA TYR A 48 3.12 5.00 5.13
C TYR A 48 3.44 3.50 5.13
N VAL A 49 2.84 2.82 4.17
CA VAL A 49 3.19 1.48 3.75
C VAL A 49 3.78 1.57 2.36
N GLN A 50 4.98 1.03 2.19
CA GLN A 50 5.65 0.96 0.90
C GLN A 50 5.79 -0.51 0.50
N LEU A 51 5.31 -0.80 -0.71
CA LEU A 51 5.55 -2.05 -1.42
C LEU A 51 6.67 -1.78 -2.43
N THR A 52 7.83 -2.38 -2.17
CA THR A 52 9.03 -2.15 -2.98
C THR A 52 8.94 -2.93 -4.29
N ASP A 53 9.38 -2.31 -5.39
CA ASP A 53 9.48 -2.88 -6.74
C ASP A 53 8.16 -3.43 -7.32
N TRP A 54 7.02 -3.00 -6.78
CA TRP A 54 5.67 -3.38 -7.22
C TRP A 54 5.44 -3.30 -8.74
N PHE A 55 6.01 -2.29 -9.40
CA PHE A 55 5.78 -2.08 -10.83
C PHE A 55 6.77 -2.81 -11.76
N VAL A 56 7.70 -3.60 -11.21
CA VAL A 56 8.69 -4.36 -11.99
C VAL A 56 8.66 -5.86 -11.70
N THR A 57 8.07 -6.28 -10.58
CA THR A 57 7.84 -7.70 -10.25
C THR A 57 6.53 -8.20 -10.86
N THR A 58 6.47 -9.51 -11.12
CA THR A 58 5.25 -10.20 -11.57
C THR A 58 4.52 -10.92 -10.44
N ASP A 59 5.10 -10.92 -9.24
CA ASP A 59 4.59 -11.50 -8.00
C ASP A 59 4.55 -10.35 -6.99
N ASN A 60 3.34 -10.00 -6.55
CA ASN A 60 3.02 -8.70 -5.99
C ASN A 60 1.91 -8.88 -4.94
N VAL A 61 2.17 -8.51 -3.67
CA VAL A 61 1.18 -8.37 -2.59
C VAL A 61 -0.26 -8.05 -3.07
N GLU A 62 -1.15 -9.02 -3.09
CA GLU A 62 -2.44 -8.86 -3.75
C GLU A 62 -3.45 -8.05 -2.93
N LYS A 63 -3.22 -7.92 -1.61
CA LYS A 63 -4.22 -7.40 -0.68
C LYS A 63 -3.62 -6.46 0.38
N LEU A 64 -4.32 -5.35 0.62
CA LEU A 64 -4.07 -4.46 1.75
C LEU A 64 -5.23 -4.55 2.74
N GLN A 65 -4.97 -5.06 3.95
CA GLN A 65 -5.90 -5.03 5.06
C GLN A 65 -5.73 -3.73 5.85
N ILE A 66 -6.80 -2.96 5.93
CA ILE A 66 -6.96 -1.81 6.80
C ILE A 66 -8.06 -2.08 7.84
N ASP A 67 -8.21 -1.21 8.83
CA ASP A 67 -9.23 -1.38 9.87
C ASP A 67 -10.66 -1.43 9.30
N ALA A 68 -10.88 -0.68 8.20
CA ALA A 68 -12.17 -0.63 7.50
C ALA A 68 -12.45 -1.84 6.60
N GLY A 69 -11.46 -2.68 6.27
CA GLY A 69 -11.64 -3.82 5.37
C GLY A 69 -10.40 -4.21 4.55
N VAL A 70 -10.60 -5.08 3.57
CA VAL A 70 -9.55 -5.55 2.64
C VAL A 70 -9.72 -4.86 1.29
N ILE A 71 -8.61 -4.35 0.75
CA ILE A 71 -8.50 -3.79 -0.60
C ILE A 71 -7.71 -4.77 -1.46
N VAL A 72 -8.22 -5.10 -2.64
CA VAL A 72 -7.50 -5.92 -3.64
C VAL A 72 -6.67 -4.98 -4.52
N LEU A 73 -5.35 -5.09 -4.46
CA LEU A 73 -4.43 -4.10 -5.05
C LEU A 73 -4.42 -4.13 -6.58
N ASP A 74 -4.62 -5.30 -7.19
CA ASP A 74 -4.75 -5.43 -8.66
C ASP A 74 -5.92 -4.62 -9.25
N THR A 75 -6.94 -4.31 -8.43
CA THR A 75 -8.10 -3.53 -8.88
C THR A 75 -7.86 -2.02 -8.87
N LEU A 76 -6.77 -1.55 -8.24
CA LEU A 76 -6.46 -0.12 -8.16
C LEU A 76 -5.96 0.47 -9.48
N PHE A 77 -5.45 -0.38 -10.38
CA PHE A 77 -4.84 0.03 -11.65
C PHE A 77 -5.64 -0.41 -12.89
N ALA A 78 -6.86 -0.93 -12.69
CA ALA A 78 -7.74 -1.44 -13.75
C ALA A 78 -8.48 -0.34 -14.52
#